data_AF-A0AAU2UR31-F1
#
_entry.id   AF-A0AAU2UR31-F1
#
_cell.length_a   1.000
_cell.length_b   1.000
_cell.length_c   1.000
_cell.angle_alpha   90.00
_cell.angle_beta   90.00
_cell.angle_gamma   90.00
#
_symmetry.space_group_name_H-M   'P 1'
#
loop_
_entity.id
_entity.type
_entity.pdbx_description
1 polymer ?
#
loop_
_entity_poly.entity_id
_entity_poly.type
_entity_poly.pdbx_seq_one_letter_code
_entity_poly.pdbx_strand_id
1 'polypeptide(L)'
;MPRTKEGAIQRYEQFLHAVGREDLDTVCEVAGPAAKKAQDEGLGPCTSTFVVTFQMISPAQKKALQTATVDPQRVAVRTPAKVEVPTEAVRASASFSEDELGSGTLEYLKDNWYITD
;
A
#
# COMPACT_ATOMS: atom_id res chain seq x y z
N MET A 1 -4.44 -0.03 -14.98
CA MET A 1 -5.12 -1.23 -14.42
C MET A 1 -6.62 -1.15 -14.65
N PRO A 2 -7.38 -2.27 -14.64
CA PRO A 2 -8.83 -2.23 -14.69
C PRO A 2 -9.43 -1.45 -13.51
N ARG A 3 -10.47 -0.64 -13.75
CA ARG A 3 -11.25 0.04 -12.72
C ARG A 3 -12.23 -0.93 -12.06
N THR A 4 -11.70 -1.90 -11.34
CA THR A 4 -12.45 -2.91 -10.59
C THR A 4 -11.88 -3.09 -9.20
N LYS A 5 -12.63 -3.75 -8.32
CA LYS A 5 -12.16 -4.14 -6.98
C LYS A 5 -10.90 -5.01 -7.06
N GLU A 6 -10.88 -5.96 -7.99
CA GLU A 6 -9.75 -6.86 -8.23
C GLU A 6 -8.53 -6.09 -8.73
N GLY A 7 -8.73 -5.07 -9.57
CA GLY A 7 -7.66 -4.17 -10.01
C GLY A 7 -7.06 -3.37 -8.84
N ALA A 8 -7.90 -2.88 -7.92
CA ALA A 8 -7.43 -2.18 -6.72
C ALA A 8 -6.63 -3.13 -5.81
N ILE A 9 -7.15 -4.35 -5.58
CA ILE A 9 -6.48 -5.39 -4.80
C ILE A 9 -5.12 -5.74 -5.39
N GLN A 10 -5.07 -6.03 -6.70
CA GLN A 10 -3.82 -6.36 -7.38
C GLN A 10 -2.79 -5.23 -7.24
N ARG A 11 -3.23 -3.97 -7.32
CA ARG A 11 -2.33 -2.83 -7.12
C ARG A 11 -1.82 -2.72 -5.69
N TYR A 12 -2.68 -2.95 -4.71
CA TYR A 12 -2.28 -2.91 -3.31
C TYR A 12 -1.30 -4.04 -2.98
N GLU A 13 -1.51 -5.24 -3.51
CA GLU A 13 -0.54 -6.34 -3.39
C GLU A 13 0.81 -6.00 -4.02
N GLN A 14 0.84 -5.34 -5.18
CA GLN A 14 2.09 -4.83 -5.77
C GLN A 14 2.82 -3.88 -4.83
N PHE A 15 2.10 -2.98 -4.16
CA PHE A 15 2.67 -2.09 -3.16
C PHE A 15 3.24 -2.86 -1.96
N LEU A 16 2.47 -3.78 -1.37
CA LEU A 16 2.94 -4.61 -0.25
C LEU A 16 4.21 -5.38 -0.63
N HIS A 17 4.22 -5.99 -1.82
CA HIS A 17 5.37 -6.74 -2.30
C HIS A 17 6.59 -5.83 -2.55
N ALA A 18 6.36 -4.61 -3.03
CA ALA A 18 7.40 -3.62 -3.23
C ALA A 18 8.01 -3.18 -1.89
N VAL A 19 7.19 -2.94 -0.86
CA VAL A 19 7.66 -2.70 0.51
C VAL A 19 8.51 -3.88 1.00
N GLY A 20 8.04 -5.11 0.80
CA GLY A 20 8.79 -6.31 1.18
C GLY A 20 10.11 -6.52 0.45
N ARG A 21 10.28 -5.94 -0.75
CA ARG A 21 11.51 -5.95 -1.55
C ARG A 21 12.37 -4.69 -1.39
N GLU A 22 11.88 -3.69 -0.65
CA GLU A 22 12.50 -2.37 -0.56
C GLU A 22 12.61 -1.69 -1.94
N ASP A 23 11.64 -1.96 -2.82
CA ASP A 23 11.53 -1.38 -4.16
C ASP A 23 10.92 0.02 -4.08
N LEU A 24 11.81 1.00 -3.91
CA LEU A 24 11.45 2.40 -3.69
C LEU A 24 10.69 3.02 -4.86
N ASP A 25 11.04 2.65 -6.10
CA ASP A 25 10.42 3.21 -7.29
C ASP A 25 8.95 2.80 -7.36
N THR A 26 8.65 1.50 -7.20
CA THR A 26 7.28 1.00 -7.21
C THR A 26 6.48 1.54 -6.02
N VAL A 27 7.07 1.60 -4.83
CA VAL A 27 6.42 2.15 -3.63
C VAL A 27 6.01 3.61 -3.86
N CYS A 28 6.93 4.45 -4.35
CA CYS A 28 6.66 5.86 -4.60
C CYS A 28 5.75 6.10 -5.81
N GLU A 29 5.73 5.20 -6.79
CA GLU A 29 4.75 5.24 -7.88
C GLU A 29 3.34 4.98 -7.34
N VAL A 30 3.14 3.90 -6.58
CA VAL A 30 1.80 3.50 -6.10
C VAL A 30 1.28 4.46 -5.02
N ALA A 31 2.14 4.88 -4.09
CA ALA A 31 1.80 5.80 -3.01
C ALA A 31 1.97 7.28 -3.37
N GLY A 32 2.25 7.61 -4.64
CA GLY A 32 2.59 8.97 -5.08
C GLY A 32 1.65 10.06 -4.56
N PRO A 33 0.32 9.92 -4.67
CA PRO A 33 -0.62 10.90 -4.11
C PRO A 33 -0.53 11.05 -2.59
N ALA A 34 -0.57 9.94 -1.83
CA ALA A 34 -0.42 9.96 -0.37
C ALA A 34 0.92 10.56 0.05
N ALA A 35 2.01 10.16 -0.60
CA ALA A 35 3.35 10.65 -0.32
C ALA A 35 3.50 12.15 -0.65
N LYS A 36 2.86 12.64 -1.71
CA LYS A 36 2.83 14.07 -2.03
C LYS A 36 2.09 14.87 -0.95
N LYS A 37 0.96 14.36 -0.46
CA LYS A 37 0.21 14.95 0.65
C LYS A 37 1.07 15.01 1.91
N ALA A 38 1.68 13.89 2.31
CA ALA A 38 2.59 13.82 3.46
C ALA A 38 3.78 14.79 3.32
N GLN A 39 4.34 14.90 2.10
CA GLN A 39 5.41 15.85 1.81
C GLN A 39 4.96 17.30 2.02
N ASP A 40 3.76 17.66 1.57
CA ASP A 40 3.18 19.00 1.74
C ASP A 40 2.89 19.31 3.23
N GLU A 41 2.68 18.28 4.04
CA GLU A 41 2.53 18.36 5.50
C GLU A 41 3.87 18.36 6.25
N GLY A 42 5.00 18.24 5.54
CA GLY A 42 6.35 18.39 6.11
C GLY A 42 7.11 17.09 6.39
N LEU A 43 6.59 15.91 6.04
CA LEU A 43 7.31 14.63 6.19
C LEU A 43 8.48 14.45 5.23
N GLY A 44 8.59 15.30 4.22
CA GLY A 44 9.63 15.23 3.18
C GLY A 44 9.27 14.33 2.00
N PRO A 45 10.18 14.21 1.01
CA PRO A 45 9.92 13.41 -0.19
C PRO A 45 9.75 11.91 0.10
N CYS A 46 8.91 11.25 -0.69
CA CYS A 46 8.69 9.79 -0.64
C CYS A 46 10.00 8.99 -0.55
N THR A 47 10.97 9.34 -1.40
CA THR A 47 12.23 8.62 -1.53
C THR A 47 13.10 8.65 -0.27
N SER A 48 13.01 9.71 0.54
CA SER A 48 13.70 9.77 1.83
C SER A 48 12.88 9.09 2.94
N THR A 49 11.57 9.30 2.95
CA THR A 49 10.70 8.80 4.04
C THR A 49 10.61 7.28 4.02
N PHE A 50 10.43 6.66 2.84
CA PHE A 50 10.31 5.20 2.75
C PHE A 50 11.63 4.47 3.04
N VAL A 51 12.79 5.09 2.80
CA VAL A 51 14.08 4.51 3.22
C VAL A 51 14.13 4.36 4.74
N VAL A 52 13.60 5.33 5.49
CA VAL A 52 13.46 5.22 6.94
C VAL A 52 12.42 4.18 7.32
N THR A 53 11.25 4.17 6.66
CA THR A 53 10.19 3.17 6.89
C THR A 53 10.69 1.73 6.71
N PHE A 54 11.49 1.45 5.68
CA PHE A 54 12.04 0.12 5.44
C PHE A 54 12.97 -0.37 6.55
N GLN A 55 13.60 0.54 7.28
CA GLN A 55 14.44 0.22 8.44
C GLN A 55 13.61 -0.10 9.70
N MET A 56 12.37 0.38 9.76
CA MET A 56 11.46 0.11 10.88
C MET A 56 10.77 -1.26 10.77
N ILE A 57 10.67 -1.83 9.56
CA ILE A 57 10.04 -3.13 9.32
C ILE A 57 11.06 -4.26 9.51
N SER A 58 10.74 -5.24 10.35
CA SER A 58 11.65 -6.36 10.60
C SER A 58 11.92 -7.19 9.34
N PRO A 59 13.07 -7.88 9.24
CA PRO A 59 13.36 -8.76 8.09
C PRO A 59 12.30 -9.85 7.86
N ALA A 60 11.70 -10.37 8.94
CA ALA A 60 10.65 -11.39 8.86
C ALA A 60 9.36 -10.81 8.25
N GLN A 61 8.97 -9.60 8.66
CA GLN A 61 7.83 -8.89 8.10
C GLN A 61 8.06 -8.51 6.63
N LYS A 62 9.24 -7.98 6.28
CA LYS A 62 9.58 -7.71 4.87
C LYS A 62 9.46 -8.96 4.01
N LYS A 63 9.97 -10.10 4.50
CA LYS A 63 9.83 -11.38 3.80
C LYS A 63 8.37 -11.83 3.67
N ALA A 64 7.56 -11.64 4.71
CA ALA A 64 6.13 -11.97 4.67
C ALA A 64 5.36 -11.10 3.65
N LEU A 65 5.75 -9.83 3.52
CA LEU A 65 5.15 -8.88 2.57
C LEU A 65 5.41 -9.25 1.11
N GLN A 66 6.53 -9.92 0.79
CA GLN A 66 6.85 -10.34 -0.59
C GLN A 66 5.83 -11.31 -1.20
N THR A 67 5.05 -12.00 -0.36
CA THR A 67 4.01 -12.94 -0.79
C THR A 67 2.66 -12.63 -0.16
N ALA A 68 2.49 -11.43 0.41
CA ALA A 68 1.24 -11.04 1.03
C ALA A 68 0.12 -10.97 -0.02
N THR A 69 -1.08 -11.37 0.38
CA THR A 69 -2.28 -11.29 -0.45
C THR A 69 -3.37 -10.54 0.29
N VAL A 70 -4.39 -10.07 -0.41
CA VAL A 70 -5.53 -9.39 0.19
C VAL A 70 -6.76 -10.26 0.10
N ASP A 71 -7.46 -10.45 1.22
CA ASP A 71 -8.77 -11.09 1.29
C ASP A 71 -9.84 -10.21 0.63
N PRO A 72 -10.37 -10.58 -0.55
CA PRO A 72 -11.36 -9.75 -1.23
C PRO A 72 -12.64 -9.58 -0.41
N GLN A 73 -12.98 -10.50 0.49
CA GLN A 73 -14.21 -10.40 1.29
C GLN A 73 -14.14 -9.29 2.35
N ARG A 74 -12.93 -8.87 2.73
CA ARG A 74 -12.70 -7.83 3.74
C ARG A 74 -12.48 -6.44 3.15
N VAL A 75 -12.38 -6.35 1.83
CA VAL A 75 -12.18 -5.10 1.10
C VAL A 75 -13.51 -4.38 0.86
N ALA A 76 -13.59 -3.12 1.29
CA ALA A 76 -14.77 -2.29 1.16
C ALA A 76 -14.70 -1.44 -0.13
N VAL A 77 -15.70 -1.59 -1.00
CA VAL A 77 -15.86 -0.72 -2.18
C VAL A 77 -16.71 0.46 -1.78
N ARG A 78 -16.11 1.65 -1.69
CA ARG A 78 -16.84 2.89 -1.37
C ARG A 78 -17.49 3.47 -2.61
N THR A 79 -16.77 3.49 -3.71
CA THR A 79 -17.28 3.84 -5.04
C THR A 79 -16.56 2.99 -6.10
N PRO A 80 -17.02 2.97 -7.36
CA PRO A 80 -16.28 2.31 -8.43
C PRO A 80 -14.86 2.85 -8.66
N ALA A 81 -14.49 4.02 -8.11
CA ALA A 81 -13.13 4.57 -8.14
C ALA A 81 -12.48 4.67 -6.76
N LYS A 82 -13.05 4.09 -5.71
CA LYS A 82 -12.52 4.19 -4.35
C LYS A 82 -12.73 2.92 -3.56
N VAL A 83 -11.64 2.33 -3.09
CA VAL A 83 -11.61 1.07 -2.36
C VAL A 83 -10.80 1.24 -1.08
N GLU A 84 -11.27 0.66 0.00
CA GLU A 84 -10.56 0.60 1.27
C GLU A 84 -10.13 -0.84 1.55
N VAL A 85 -8.85 -1.00 1.87
CA VAL A 85 -8.21 -2.27 2.23
C VAL A 85 -7.77 -2.16 3.69
N PRO A 86 -8.57 -2.67 4.63
CA PRO A 86 -8.19 -2.61 6.04
C PRO A 86 -7.05 -3.59 6.33
N THR A 87 -6.26 -3.36 7.39
CA THR A 87 -5.08 -4.18 7.71
C THR A 87 -5.44 -5.67 7.86
N GLU A 88 -6.59 -5.97 8.45
CA GLU A 88 -7.08 -7.34 8.63
C GLU A 88 -7.49 -8.05 7.34
N ALA A 89 -7.52 -7.34 6.21
CA ALA A 89 -7.66 -7.95 4.89
C ALA A 89 -6.32 -8.51 4.39
N VAL A 90 -5.17 -8.05 4.90
CA VAL A 90 -3.86 -8.53 4.48
C VAL A 90 -3.57 -9.90 5.09
N ARG A 91 -3.31 -10.88 4.22
CA ARG A 91 -2.94 -12.25 4.56
C ARG A 91 -1.47 -12.48 4.24
N ALA A 92 -0.69 -12.74 5.28
CA ALA A 92 0.74 -13.00 5.17
C ALA A 92 1.18 -14.01 6.25
N SER A 93 2.41 -14.49 6.16
CA SER A 93 2.99 -15.41 7.16
C SER A 93 3.37 -14.73 8.48
N ALA A 94 3.29 -13.40 8.55
CA ALA A 94 3.50 -12.60 9.74
C ALA A 94 2.26 -11.72 9.99
N SER A 95 2.02 -11.36 11.25
CA SER A 95 0.99 -10.41 11.64
C SER A 95 1.51 -8.98 11.54
N PHE A 96 0.59 -8.04 11.30
CA PHE A 96 0.87 -6.62 11.22
C PHE A 96 -0.17 -5.86 12.04
N SER A 97 0.26 -4.84 12.79
CA SER A 97 -0.67 -3.89 13.43
C SER A 97 -1.10 -2.79 12.46
N GLU A 98 -2.13 -2.03 12.84
CA GLU A 98 -2.51 -0.79 12.13
C GLU A 98 -1.35 0.21 12.09
N ASP A 99 -0.51 0.28 13.14
CA ASP A 99 0.65 1.18 13.15
C ASP A 99 1.75 0.77 12.15
N GLU A 100 1.78 -0.50 11.74
CA GLU A 100 2.80 -1.06 10.84
C GLU A 100 2.40 -1.04 9.37
N LEU A 101 1.12 -1.28 9.06
CA LEU A 101 0.61 -1.30 7.68
C LEU A 101 -0.48 -0.28 7.40
N GLY A 102 -1.20 0.19 8.41
CA GLY A 102 -2.38 1.02 8.25
C GLY A 102 -3.53 0.32 7.51
N SER A 103 -4.67 1.01 7.45
CA SER A 103 -5.68 0.78 6.42
C SER A 103 -5.26 1.55 5.16
N GLY A 104 -5.31 0.93 3.99
CA GLY A 104 -4.99 1.60 2.73
C GLY A 104 -6.24 1.97 1.93
N THR A 105 -6.41 3.24 1.62
CA THR A 105 -7.39 3.76 0.68
C THR A 105 -6.75 3.90 -0.70
N LEU A 106 -7.31 3.19 -1.68
CA LEU A 106 -6.96 3.34 -3.08
C LEU A 106 -8.03 4.11 -3.84
N GLU A 107 -7.58 5.07 -4.64
CA GLU A 107 -8.42 5.75 -5.62
C GLU A 107 -7.96 5.49 -7.06
N TYR A 108 -8.93 5.38 -7.97
CA TYR A 108 -8.66 5.21 -9.39
C TYR A 108 -8.46 6.57 -10.06
N LEU A 109 -7.20 6.88 -10.36
CA LEU A 109 -6.77 8.15 -10.93
C LEU A 109 -5.93 7.87 -12.17
N LYS A 110 -6.10 8.66 -13.25
CA LYS A 110 -5.25 8.57 -14.45
C LYS A 110 -5.02 7.12 -14.95
N ASP A 111 -6.12 6.37 -15.07
CA ASP A 111 -6.14 4.97 -15.56
C ASP A 111 -5.39 3.93 -14.69
N ASN A 112 -5.12 4.27 -13.42
CA ASN A 112 -4.50 3.36 -12.46
C ASN A 112 -5.03 3.53 -11.04
N TRP A 113 -4.71 2.58 -10.15
CA TRP A 113 -5.02 2.68 -8.72
C TRP A 113 -3.81 3.25 -7.97
N TYR A 114 -4.07 4.16 -7.04
CA TYR A 114 -3.05 4.80 -6.21
C TYR A 114 -3.50 4.86 -4.76
N ILE A 115 -2.55 4.73 -3.83
CA ILE A 115 -2.80 4.97 -2.41
C ILE A 115 -2.90 6.48 -2.19
N THR A 116 -3.93 6.91 -1.49
CA THR A 116 -4.26 8.34 -1.28
C THR A 116 -4.33 8.76 0.19
N ASP A 117 -4.30 7.82 1.12
CA ASP A 117 -4.21 8.07 2.57
C ASP A 117 -2.86 7.63 3.16
#